data_AF-A0A177MLT1-F1
#
_entry.id   AF-A0A177MLT1-F1
#
_cell.length_a   1.000
_cell.length_b   1.000
_cell.length_c   1.000
_cell.angle_alpha   90.00
_cell.angle_beta   90.00
_cell.angle_gamma   90.00
#
_symmetry.space_group_name_H-M   'P 1'
#
loop_
_entity.id
_entity.type
_entity.pdbx_description
1 polymer ?
#
loop_
_entity_poly.entity_id
_entity_poly.type
_entity_poly.pdbx_seq_one_letter_code
_entity_poly.pdbx_strand_id
1 'polypeptide(L)'
;MDEIVKALFSAPLATVFVIAGLIFLLVAVVGNISGKIEPGPKGRVFSGILGLAFVVVGLAMHFAQNSAQPSTTPNSPPALSKPAEQIAVVPQAPHSLPVNTPANQAPATLNLPANAEIIEAGCSFSAAQIEGEPGSTHLVACPAECDSAYQILNGTDTYTNNSYICLAAIHAGLIGPQGGTVQVIIEKGRPAYRGSIRHKIQSSDYGKYEGSFRLAPPTQ
;
A
#
# COMPACT_ATOMS: atom_id res chain seq x y z
N MET A 1 -0.13 -30.99 -16.12
CA MET A 1 1.21 -30.51 -15.70
C MET A 1 1.56 -29.20 -16.38
N ASP A 2 0.99 -28.90 -17.54
CA ASP A 2 1.31 -27.71 -18.34
C ASP A 2 0.90 -26.38 -17.71
N GLU A 3 -0.20 -26.33 -16.95
CA GLU A 3 -0.66 -25.12 -16.22
C GLU A 3 0.29 -24.68 -15.10
N ILE A 4 0.84 -25.64 -14.34
CA ILE A 4 1.81 -25.37 -13.26
C ILE A 4 3.15 -24.91 -13.85
N VAL A 5 3.55 -25.50 -14.97
CA VAL A 5 4.75 -25.12 -15.71
C VAL A 5 4.62 -23.70 -16.26
N LYS A 6 3.44 -23.32 -16.78
CA LYS A 6 3.14 -21.96 -17.26
C LYS A 6 3.14 -20.92 -16.13
N ALA A 7 2.58 -21.28 -14.97
CA ALA A 7 2.59 -20.42 -13.78
C ALA A 7 4.01 -20.21 -13.22
N LEU A 8 4.86 -21.24 -13.25
CA LEU A 8 6.27 -21.15 -12.86
C LEU A 8 7.09 -20.26 -13.81
N PHE A 9 6.81 -20.27 -15.11
CA PHE A 9 7.49 -19.42 -16.10
C PHE A 9 6.96 -17.97 -16.18
N SER A 10 5.87 -17.66 -15.48
CA SER A 10 5.29 -16.30 -15.41
C SER A 10 5.79 -15.50 -14.21
N ALA A 11 6.53 -16.13 -13.29
CA ALA A 11 7.14 -15.45 -12.16
C ALA A 11 8.28 -14.52 -12.64
N PRO A 12 8.51 -13.37 -11.99
CA PRO A 12 9.67 -12.52 -12.29
C PRO A 12 10.95 -13.36 -12.26
N LEU A 13 11.74 -13.31 -13.34
CA LEU A 13 12.98 -14.11 -13.46
C LEU A 13 13.87 -13.97 -12.21
N ALA A 14 13.94 -12.77 -11.62
CA ALA A 14 14.62 -12.52 -10.36
C ALA A 14 14.18 -13.46 -9.21
N THR A 15 12.88 -13.66 -9.03
CA THR A 15 12.32 -14.54 -8.00
C THR A 15 12.69 -16.00 -8.25
N VAL A 16 12.71 -16.43 -9.52
CA VAL A 16 13.13 -17.80 -9.89
C VAL A 16 14.59 -18.04 -9.53
N PHE A 17 15.49 -17.08 -9.81
CA PHE A 17 16.91 -17.18 -9.43
C PHE A 17 17.11 -17.25 -7.91
N VAL A 18 16.35 -16.46 -7.14
CA VAL A 18 16.43 -16.51 -5.66
C VAL A 18 15.95 -17.85 -5.11
N ILE A 19 14.81 -18.37 -5.58
CA ILE A 19 14.27 -19.66 -5.14
C ILE A 19 15.23 -20.80 -5.48
N ALA A 20 15.76 -20.83 -6.71
CA ALA A 20 16.76 -21.82 -7.11
C ALA A 20 18.01 -21.75 -6.22
N GLY A 21 18.52 -20.54 -5.96
CA GLY A 21 19.67 -20.33 -5.09
C GLY A 21 19.47 -20.87 -3.67
N LEU A 22 18.30 -20.63 -3.07
CA LEU A 22 17.95 -21.14 -1.74
C LEU A 22 17.87 -22.67 -1.69
N ILE A 23 17.36 -23.31 -2.73
CA ILE A 23 17.31 -24.78 -2.82
C ILE A 23 18.73 -25.36 -2.87
N PHE A 24 19.63 -24.80 -3.67
CA PHE A 24 21.04 -25.24 -3.74
C PHE A 24 21.79 -25.01 -2.41
N LEU A 25 21.46 -23.95 -1.68
CA LEU A 25 22.00 -23.67 -0.35
C LEU A 25 21.49 -24.69 0.68
N LEU A 26 20.21 -25.05 0.62
CA LEU A 26 19.64 -26.11 1.45
C LEU A 26 20.30 -27.46 1.19
N VAL A 27 20.55 -27.82 -0.07
CA VAL A 27 21.30 -29.05 -0.42
C VAL A 27 22.71 -29.03 0.17
N ALA A 28 23.38 -27.87 0.16
CA ALA A 28 24.72 -27.73 0.72
C ALA A 28 24.75 -27.92 2.26
N VAL A 29 23.71 -27.45 2.97
CA VAL A 29 23.61 -27.51 4.45
C VAL A 29 23.06 -28.86 4.92
N VAL A 30 21.96 -29.33 4.34
CA VAL A 30 21.27 -30.56 4.77
C VAL A 30 22.10 -31.79 4.40
N GLY A 31 22.77 -31.78 3.24
CA GLY A 31 23.81 -32.75 2.87
C GLY A 31 23.37 -34.21 2.69
N ASN A 32 22.17 -34.59 3.15
CA ASN A 32 21.59 -35.92 3.01
C ASN A 32 20.14 -35.78 2.56
N ILE A 33 19.95 -35.73 1.24
CA ILE A 33 18.62 -35.69 0.63
C ILE A 33 18.39 -37.06 0.01
N SER A 34 17.56 -37.86 0.68
CA SER A 34 16.90 -39.03 0.10
C SER A 34 17.70 -40.33 -0.07
N GLY A 35 18.82 -40.52 0.65
CA GLY A 35 19.43 -41.85 0.87
C GLY A 35 19.94 -42.63 -0.36
N LYS A 36 19.87 -42.04 -1.57
CA LYS A 36 20.39 -42.63 -2.82
C LYS A 36 21.36 -41.73 -3.58
N ILE A 37 21.43 -40.44 -3.25
CA ILE A 37 22.35 -39.47 -3.88
C ILE A 37 22.92 -38.57 -2.79
N GLU A 38 24.10 -38.92 -2.29
CA GLU A 38 24.79 -38.11 -1.29
C GLU A 38 25.80 -37.19 -1.99
N PRO A 39 25.59 -35.86 -1.98
CA PRO A 39 26.63 -34.96 -2.42
C PRO A 39 27.80 -35.10 -1.44
N GLY A 40 28.90 -35.67 -1.92
CA GLY A 40 30.15 -35.73 -1.18
C GLY A 40 30.66 -34.33 -0.80
N PRO A 41 31.72 -34.21 0.01
CA PRO A 41 32.20 -32.92 0.52
C PRO A 41 32.41 -31.86 -0.57
N LYS A 42 32.96 -32.26 -1.73
CA LYS A 42 33.14 -31.39 -2.90
C LYS A 42 31.83 -30.96 -3.54
N GLY A 43 30.83 -31.85 -3.60
CA GLY A 43 29.52 -31.57 -4.15
C GLY A 43 28.73 -30.55 -3.32
N ARG A 44 28.87 -30.60 -1.99
CA ARG A 44 28.27 -29.60 -1.09
C ARG A 44 28.88 -28.22 -1.27
N VAL A 45 30.21 -28.15 -1.39
CA VAL A 45 30.91 -26.89 -1.67
C VAL A 45 30.48 -26.30 -3.02
N PHE A 46 30.39 -27.13 -4.08
CA PHE A 46 29.91 -26.69 -5.38
C PHE A 46 28.46 -26.19 -5.34
N SER A 47 27.59 -26.92 -4.65
CA SER A 47 26.18 -26.53 -4.44
C SER A 47 26.07 -25.21 -3.68
N GLY A 48 26.90 -24.98 -2.67
CA GLY A 48 26.92 -23.74 -1.91
C GLY A 48 27.37 -22.54 -2.73
N ILE A 49 28.45 -22.69 -3.51
CA ILE A 49 28.96 -21.62 -4.39
C ILE A 49 27.93 -21.26 -5.45
N LEU A 50 27.35 -22.26 -6.12
CA LEU A 50 26.35 -22.05 -7.16
C LEU A 50 25.06 -21.42 -6.58
N GLY A 51 24.62 -21.90 -5.41
CA GLY A 51 23.46 -21.35 -4.72
C GLY A 51 23.64 -19.88 -4.32
N LEU A 52 24.79 -19.53 -3.74
CA LEU A 52 25.13 -18.16 -3.38
C LEU A 52 25.19 -17.24 -4.62
N ALA A 53 25.78 -17.72 -5.72
CA ALA A 53 25.84 -16.98 -6.97
C ALA A 53 24.44 -16.66 -7.52
N PHE A 54 23.52 -17.63 -7.51
CA PHE A 54 22.14 -17.41 -7.95
C PHE A 54 21.35 -16.46 -7.04
N VAL A 55 21.56 -16.49 -5.72
CA VAL A 55 20.94 -15.52 -4.80
C VAL A 55 21.43 -14.10 -5.08
N VAL A 56 22.75 -13.90 -5.27
CA VAL A 56 23.32 -12.58 -5.58
C VAL A 56 22.80 -12.04 -6.91
N VAL A 57 22.76 -12.87 -7.95
CA VAL A 57 22.23 -12.48 -9.27
C VAL A 57 20.73 -12.16 -9.19
N GLY A 58 19.94 -13.01 -8.52
CA GLY A 58 18.51 -12.80 -8.33
C GLY A 58 18.20 -11.51 -7.57
N LEU A 59 18.93 -11.22 -6.50
CA LEU A 59 18.82 -9.96 -5.75
C LEU A 59 19.23 -8.75 -6.60
N ALA A 60 20.36 -8.82 -7.31
CA ALA A 60 20.80 -7.73 -8.19
C ALA A 60 19.76 -7.40 -9.28
N MET A 61 19.15 -8.42 -9.88
CA MET A 61 18.06 -8.25 -10.84
C MET A 61 16.80 -7.66 -10.19
N HIS A 62 16.47 -8.07 -8.96
CA HIS A 62 15.34 -7.52 -8.20
C HIS A 62 15.50 -6.01 -7.93
N PHE A 63 16.72 -5.55 -7.62
CA PHE A 63 17.00 -4.12 -7.43
C PHE A 63 17.07 -3.32 -8.74
N ALA A 64 17.61 -3.92 -9.80
CA ALA A 64 17.68 -3.28 -11.12
C ALA A 64 16.29 -3.01 -11.72
N GLN A 65 15.33 -3.92 -11.53
CA GLN A 65 13.95 -3.73 -11.98
C GLN A 65 13.22 -2.59 -11.23
N ASN A 66 13.61 -2.30 -9.98
CA ASN A 66 13.13 -1.13 -9.25
C ASN A 66 13.77 0.20 -9.70
N SER A 67 14.78 0.16 -10.57
CA SER A 67 15.55 1.33 -11.00
C SER A 67 15.15 1.86 -12.38
N ALA A 68 14.30 1.14 -13.12
CA ALA A 68 13.89 1.49 -14.47
C ALA A 68 12.54 2.22 -14.47
N GLN A 69 12.49 3.44 -13.93
CA GLN A 69 11.59 4.45 -14.48
C GLN A 69 12.43 5.58 -15.08
N PRO A 70 12.60 5.62 -16.41
CA PRO A 70 13.22 6.72 -17.12
C PRO A 70 12.41 8.00 -16.87
N SER A 71 12.99 8.92 -16.13
CA SER A 71 12.57 10.32 -16.10
C SER A 71 12.94 10.97 -17.43
N THR A 72 12.06 10.93 -18.43
CA THR A 72 12.17 11.82 -19.59
C THR A 72 11.51 13.17 -19.26
N THR A 73 12.41 14.11 -18.96
CA THR A 73 12.41 15.57 -19.13
C THR A 73 11.12 16.36 -19.47
N PRO A 74 11.03 17.59 -18.95
CA PRO A 74 9.88 18.49 -19.08
C PRO A 74 9.91 19.27 -20.40
N ASN A 75 8.85 19.14 -21.20
CA ASN A 75 8.54 20.12 -22.24
C ASN A 75 7.47 21.08 -21.69
N SER A 76 7.90 22.25 -21.21
CA SER A 76 7.11 23.49 -21.35
C SER A 76 7.47 24.11 -22.70
N PRO A 77 6.53 24.75 -23.43
CA PRO A 77 6.32 26.21 -23.27
C PRO A 77 4.89 26.71 -23.67
N PRO A 78 4.55 28.02 -23.65
CA PRO A 78 5.06 29.16 -22.87
C PRO A 78 3.94 29.89 -22.08
N ALA A 79 4.36 30.83 -21.23
CA ALA A 79 3.51 31.76 -20.49
C ALA A 79 2.66 32.69 -21.37
N LEU A 80 1.39 32.90 -20.99
CA LEU A 80 0.56 34.12 -21.13
C LEU A 80 -0.79 33.76 -20.46
N SER A 81 -1.43 34.48 -19.56
CA SER A 81 -1.41 35.91 -19.22
C SER A 81 -2.02 36.09 -17.81
N LYS A 82 -1.41 36.95 -17.00
CA LYS A 82 -2.14 37.86 -16.09
C LYS A 82 -2.26 39.20 -16.84
N PRO A 83 -3.34 40.01 -16.66
CA PRO A 83 -3.48 40.87 -15.47
C PRO A 83 -4.93 40.92 -14.91
N ALA A 84 -5.07 41.01 -13.58
CA ALA A 84 -5.71 42.13 -12.82
C ALA A 84 -7.20 42.38 -13.16
N GLU A 85 -8.15 42.32 -12.23
CA GLU A 85 -8.41 43.43 -11.31
C GLU A 85 -9.43 43.03 -10.20
N GLN A 86 -9.00 43.26 -8.95
CA GLN A 86 -9.73 43.72 -7.76
C GLN A 86 -11.20 43.35 -7.49
N ILE A 87 -11.43 42.72 -6.32
CA ILE A 87 -12.49 43.17 -5.40
C ILE A 87 -11.90 43.33 -4.00
N ALA A 88 -12.26 44.44 -3.39
CA ALA A 88 -11.74 45.08 -2.20
C ALA A 88 -11.91 44.29 -0.88
N VAL A 89 -10.86 44.40 -0.05
CA VAL A 89 -10.85 44.82 1.37
C VAL A 89 -12.18 44.73 2.13
N VAL A 90 -12.21 43.91 3.20
CA VAL A 90 -12.99 44.20 4.43
C VAL A 90 -12.15 43.78 5.67
N PRO A 91 -12.14 44.55 6.78
CA PRO A 91 -11.17 44.43 7.87
C PRO A 91 -11.51 43.33 8.90
N GLN A 92 -10.47 42.88 9.60
CA GLN A 92 -10.55 42.06 10.80
C GLN A 92 -11.38 42.75 11.90
N ALA A 93 -12.28 41.97 12.53
CA ALA A 93 -12.75 42.22 13.88
C ALA A 93 -12.74 40.89 14.68
N PRO A 94 -12.37 40.93 15.97
CA PRO A 94 -12.20 39.74 16.79
C PRO A 94 -13.54 39.34 17.43
N HIS A 95 -13.97 38.10 17.18
CA HIS A 95 -15.05 37.48 17.94
C HIS A 95 -14.50 36.28 18.70
N SER A 96 -14.00 36.58 19.89
CA SER A 96 -13.92 35.64 21.00
C SER A 96 -15.33 35.21 21.39
N LEU A 97 -15.64 33.93 21.27
CA LEU A 97 -16.73 33.31 22.02
C LEU A 97 -16.13 32.55 23.21
N PRO A 98 -16.73 32.66 24.40
CA PRO A 98 -16.25 32.00 25.60
C PRO A 98 -16.76 30.54 25.68
N VAL A 99 -15.94 29.69 26.29
CA VAL A 99 -16.34 28.74 27.34
C VAL A 99 -17.35 27.65 26.93
N ASN A 100 -16.86 26.41 26.79
CA ASN A 100 -17.12 25.35 27.77
C ASN A 100 -16.46 24.03 27.33
N THR A 101 -15.50 23.59 28.12
CA THR A 101 -15.14 22.18 28.26
C THR A 101 -16.23 21.50 29.07
N PRO A 102 -16.76 20.36 28.61
CA PRO A 102 -16.92 19.24 29.52
C PRO A 102 -16.05 18.08 29.04
N ALA A 103 -14.99 17.83 29.80
CA ALA A 103 -14.33 16.55 29.85
C ALA A 103 -15.30 15.56 30.49
N ASN A 104 -16.10 14.83 29.69
CA ASN A 104 -16.55 13.48 30.01
C ASN A 104 -17.34 12.87 28.84
N GLN A 105 -16.66 12.30 27.85
CA GLN A 105 -17.24 11.23 27.05
C GLN A 105 -16.21 10.11 26.96
N ALA A 106 -16.52 9.01 27.66
CA ALA A 106 -15.92 7.71 27.43
C ALA A 106 -15.97 7.38 25.92
N PRO A 107 -15.01 6.60 25.39
CA PRO A 107 -15.00 6.24 23.97
C PRO A 107 -16.35 5.63 23.59
N ALA A 108 -16.96 6.18 22.53
CA ALA A 108 -18.20 5.66 21.97
C ALA A 108 -18.01 4.18 21.64
N THR A 109 -18.67 3.31 22.40
CA THR A 109 -18.78 1.90 22.10
C THR A 109 -19.59 1.75 20.80
N LEU A 110 -18.90 1.39 19.72
CA LEU A 110 -19.49 0.96 18.46
C LEU A 110 -20.41 -0.23 18.73
N ASN A 111 -21.72 -0.01 18.76
CA ASN A 111 -22.71 -1.09 18.70
C ASN A 111 -22.81 -1.55 17.25
N LEU A 112 -21.87 -2.40 16.84
CA LEU A 112 -21.90 -3.04 15.54
C LEU A 112 -22.99 -4.13 15.56
N PRO A 113 -23.77 -4.34 14.48
CA PRO A 113 -24.61 -5.52 14.36
C PRO A 113 -23.74 -6.76 14.60
N ALA A 114 -24.22 -7.68 15.43
CA ALA A 114 -23.47 -8.82 15.98
C ALA A 114 -22.95 -9.85 14.93
N ASN A 115 -23.07 -9.51 13.64
CA ASN A 115 -22.84 -10.37 12.49
C ASN A 115 -21.99 -9.67 11.41
N ALA A 116 -21.55 -8.42 11.63
CA ALA A 116 -20.65 -7.77 10.69
C ALA A 116 -19.24 -8.33 10.88
N GLU A 117 -18.72 -9.01 9.85
CA GLU A 117 -17.33 -9.46 9.81
C GLU A 117 -16.42 -8.22 9.70
N ILE A 118 -15.59 -8.01 10.72
CA ILE A 118 -14.59 -6.95 10.72
C ILE A 118 -13.27 -7.56 10.26
N ILE A 119 -12.67 -6.95 9.25
CA ILE A 119 -11.34 -7.32 8.79
C ILE A 119 -10.31 -6.63 9.70
N GLU A 120 -9.59 -7.42 10.49
CA GLU A 120 -8.46 -6.94 11.30
C GLU A 120 -7.25 -6.67 10.38
N ALA A 121 -6.97 -5.39 10.13
CA ALA A 121 -5.92 -4.98 9.20
C ALA A 121 -4.58 -4.69 9.91
N GLY A 122 -3.47 -4.85 9.18
CA GLY A 122 -2.20 -4.20 9.51
C GLY A 122 -2.08 -2.84 8.81
N CYS A 123 -1.12 -1.99 9.21
CA CYS A 123 -0.94 -0.67 8.58
C CYS A 123 -0.65 -0.74 7.07
N SER A 124 -0.10 -1.84 6.57
CA SER A 124 0.16 -2.06 5.13
C SER A 124 -0.99 -2.76 4.40
N PHE A 125 -2.13 -2.98 5.04
CA PHE A 125 -3.29 -3.62 4.40
C PHE A 125 -3.91 -2.66 3.38
N SER A 126 -4.09 -3.15 2.16
CA SER A 126 -4.62 -2.39 1.02
C SER A 126 -5.96 -2.93 0.56
N ALA A 127 -6.75 -2.11 -0.11
CA ALA A 127 -8.05 -2.52 -0.65
C ALA A 127 -7.93 -3.60 -1.74
N ALA A 128 -6.75 -3.75 -2.37
CA ALA A 128 -6.47 -4.82 -3.33
C ALA A 128 -6.50 -6.23 -2.71
N GLN A 129 -6.42 -6.34 -1.38
CA GLN A 129 -6.50 -7.61 -0.65
C GLN A 129 -7.93 -7.98 -0.23
N ILE A 130 -8.89 -7.07 -0.43
CA ILE A 130 -10.30 -7.33 -0.12
C ILE A 130 -10.93 -8.00 -1.34
N GLU A 131 -11.49 -9.19 -1.14
CA GLU A 131 -12.31 -9.85 -2.16
C GLU A 131 -13.68 -9.16 -2.24
N GLY A 132 -13.99 -8.53 -3.37
CA GLY A 132 -15.27 -7.87 -3.55
C GLY A 132 -15.43 -7.18 -4.90
N GLU A 133 -16.67 -7.13 -5.38
CA GLU A 133 -17.03 -6.40 -6.59
C GLU A 133 -17.13 -4.88 -6.32
N PRO A 134 -16.96 -4.02 -7.34
CA PRO A 134 -17.26 -2.59 -7.20
C PRO A 134 -18.67 -2.34 -6.65
N GLY A 135 -18.77 -1.56 -5.58
CA GLY A 135 -19.98 -1.30 -4.79
C GLY A 135 -20.07 -2.13 -3.51
N SER A 136 -19.26 -3.19 -3.37
CA SER A 136 -19.18 -3.95 -2.11
C SER A 136 -18.56 -3.09 -1.00
N THR A 137 -19.01 -3.36 0.22
CA THR A 137 -18.67 -2.57 1.41
C THR A 137 -18.18 -3.48 2.51
N HIS A 138 -17.07 -3.12 3.15
CA HIS A 138 -16.37 -3.96 4.14
C HIS A 138 -15.96 -3.11 5.34
N LEU A 139 -16.02 -3.68 6.54
CA LEU A 139 -15.52 -3.02 7.74
C LEU A 139 -14.08 -3.43 7.99
N VAL A 140 -13.20 -2.44 8.20
CA VAL A 140 -11.78 -2.65 8.46
C VAL A 140 -11.41 -2.02 9.79
N ALA A 141 -10.81 -2.80 10.68
CA ALA A 141 -10.23 -2.32 11.92
C ALA A 141 -8.76 -1.97 11.70
N CYS A 142 -8.40 -0.72 11.99
CA CYS A 142 -7.05 -0.19 11.85
C CYS A 142 -6.34 -0.10 13.21
N PRO A 143 -5.10 -0.59 13.31
CA PRO A 143 -4.29 -0.44 14.51
C PRO A 143 -3.80 1.00 14.65
N ALA A 144 -3.23 1.31 15.81
CA ALA A 144 -2.59 2.60 16.04
C ALA A 144 -1.28 2.76 15.24
N GLU A 145 -0.82 4.00 15.12
CA GLU A 145 0.48 4.42 14.56
C GLU A 145 0.67 4.08 13.06
N CYS A 146 -0.41 4.17 12.27
CA CYS A 146 -0.36 3.96 10.82
C CYS A 146 -0.11 5.24 9.99
N ASP A 147 0.42 6.32 10.58
CA ASP A 147 0.61 7.65 9.95
C ASP A 147 2.06 7.93 9.46
N SER A 148 2.92 6.91 9.41
CA SER A 148 4.33 7.04 9.00
C SER A 148 4.55 7.48 7.53
N ALA A 149 5.70 8.13 7.28
CA ALA A 149 6.00 8.87 6.04
C ALA A 149 6.37 8.03 4.78
N TYR A 150 6.51 6.71 4.88
CA TYR A 150 7.02 5.85 3.78
C TYR A 150 5.98 4.89 3.21
N GLN A 151 4.72 5.31 3.13
CA GLN A 151 3.59 4.45 2.79
C GLN A 151 2.97 4.80 1.43
N ILE A 152 2.30 3.82 0.81
CA ILE A 152 1.64 3.99 -0.49
C ILE A 152 0.27 4.64 -0.27
N LEU A 153 0.14 5.88 -0.74
CA LEU A 153 -1.13 6.61 -0.73
C LEU A 153 -1.28 7.47 -2.00
N ASN A 154 -2.23 7.09 -2.84
CA ASN A 154 -2.52 7.78 -4.10
C ASN A 154 -3.98 8.18 -4.16
N GLY A 155 -4.25 9.47 -4.42
CA GLY A 155 -5.60 10.01 -4.50
C GLY A 155 -6.11 10.67 -3.21
N THR A 156 -7.31 11.21 -3.29
CA THR A 156 -7.99 11.98 -2.24
C THR A 156 -9.48 11.73 -2.35
N ASP A 157 -10.13 11.35 -1.24
CA ASP A 157 -11.54 10.92 -1.16
C ASP A 157 -11.85 9.63 -1.95
N THR A 158 -11.22 9.45 -3.11
CA THR A 158 -11.07 8.18 -3.82
C THR A 158 -9.59 7.86 -3.97
N TYR A 159 -9.21 6.66 -3.55
CA TYR A 159 -7.84 6.18 -3.53
C TYR A 159 -7.67 5.00 -4.49
N THR A 160 -6.47 4.80 -5.01
CA THR A 160 -6.14 3.58 -5.76
C THR A 160 -6.24 2.36 -4.85
N ASN A 161 -6.66 1.20 -5.35
CA ASN A 161 -6.84 0.02 -4.48
C ASN A 161 -5.55 -0.53 -3.85
N ASN A 162 -4.36 -0.20 -4.37
CA ASN A 162 -3.07 -0.54 -3.74
C ASN A 162 -2.65 0.43 -2.62
N SER A 163 -3.41 1.50 -2.36
CA SER A 163 -3.15 2.39 -1.23
C SER A 163 -3.51 1.73 0.10
N TYR A 164 -2.78 2.06 1.17
CA TYR A 164 -3.04 1.51 2.49
C TYR A 164 -4.29 2.13 3.13
N ILE A 165 -5.21 1.27 3.56
CA ILE A 165 -6.55 1.66 4.03
C ILE A 165 -6.47 2.54 5.27
N CYS A 166 -5.66 2.15 6.24
CA CYS A 166 -5.56 2.85 7.52
C CYS A 166 -4.93 4.24 7.37
N LEU A 167 -3.89 4.35 6.55
CA LEU A 167 -3.32 5.65 6.21
C LEU A 167 -4.32 6.54 5.44
N ALA A 168 -5.06 5.96 4.49
CA ALA A 168 -6.11 6.67 3.78
C ALA A 168 -7.22 7.16 4.72
N ALA A 169 -7.57 6.38 5.75
CA ALA A 169 -8.57 6.74 6.74
C ALA A 169 -8.12 7.90 7.65
N ILE A 170 -6.85 7.92 8.07
CA ILE A 170 -6.27 9.05 8.80
C ILE A 170 -6.17 10.28 7.89
N HIS A 171 -5.71 10.11 6.64
CA HIS A 171 -5.67 11.18 5.65
C HIS A 171 -7.06 11.79 5.41
N ALA A 172 -8.11 10.96 5.33
CA ALA A 172 -9.49 11.41 5.19
C ALA A 172 -10.07 12.06 6.46
N GLY A 173 -9.42 11.89 7.62
CA GLY A 173 -9.90 12.38 8.91
C GLY A 173 -11.03 11.54 9.51
N LEU A 174 -11.20 10.30 9.03
CA LEU A 174 -12.21 9.38 9.55
C LEU A 174 -11.76 8.72 10.85
N ILE A 175 -10.46 8.50 11.00
CA ILE A 175 -9.82 8.01 12.23
C ILE A 175 -8.57 8.86 12.54
N GLY A 176 -8.08 8.79 13.77
CA GLY A 176 -6.81 9.41 14.19
C GLY A 176 -5.66 8.40 14.24
N PRO A 177 -4.46 8.83 14.68
CA PRO A 177 -3.29 7.96 14.82
C PRO A 177 -3.51 6.81 15.82
N GLN A 178 -4.46 6.92 16.74
CA GLN A 178 -4.86 5.84 17.66
C GLN A 178 -5.55 4.65 16.98
N GLY A 179 -5.83 4.72 15.67
CA GLY A 179 -6.56 3.69 14.94
C GLY A 179 -8.08 3.79 15.11
N GLY A 180 -8.79 2.73 14.72
CA GLY A 180 -10.24 2.66 14.76
C GLY A 180 -10.83 1.87 13.59
N THR A 181 -12.16 1.75 13.56
CA THR A 181 -12.88 1.04 12.49
C THR A 181 -13.35 2.02 11.42
N VAL A 182 -13.17 1.66 10.16
CA VAL A 182 -13.62 2.42 8.99
C VAL A 182 -14.38 1.52 8.03
N GLN A 183 -15.34 2.09 7.30
CA GLN A 183 -16.01 1.41 6.21
C GLN A 183 -15.28 1.67 4.89
N VAL A 184 -14.97 0.58 4.17
CA VAL A 184 -14.30 0.60 2.87
C VAL A 184 -15.29 0.21 1.80
N ILE A 185 -15.42 1.05 0.77
CA ILE A 185 -16.30 0.83 -0.38
C ILE A 185 -15.41 0.60 -1.60
N ILE A 186 -15.46 -0.60 -2.18
CA ILE A 186 -14.70 -0.94 -3.37
C ILE A 186 -15.31 -0.23 -4.58
N GLU A 187 -14.49 0.37 -5.43
CA GLU A 187 -14.94 1.08 -6.63
C GLU A 187 -14.14 0.64 -7.86
N LYS A 188 -14.70 0.90 -9.05
CA LYS A 188 -13.94 0.76 -10.29
C LYS A 188 -12.77 1.74 -10.32
N GLY A 189 -11.72 1.38 -11.06
CA GLY A 189 -10.61 2.26 -11.36
C GLY A 189 -11.02 3.59 -12.03
N ARG A 190 -10.21 4.63 -11.82
CA ARG A 190 -10.36 5.95 -12.45
C ARG A 190 -9.21 6.23 -13.42
N PRO A 191 -9.42 7.11 -14.43
CA PRO A 191 -8.37 7.51 -15.36
C PRO A 191 -7.29 8.40 -14.72
N ALA A 192 -7.59 9.04 -13.59
CA ALA A 192 -6.65 9.83 -12.81
C ALA A 192 -7.13 9.99 -11.36
N TYR A 193 -6.19 10.22 -10.45
CA TYR A 193 -6.39 10.47 -9.02
C TYR A 193 -5.61 11.71 -8.63
N ARG A 194 -6.25 12.58 -7.85
CA ARG A 194 -5.65 13.81 -7.34
C ARG A 194 -5.12 13.61 -5.92
N GLY A 195 -3.84 13.84 -5.72
CA GLY A 195 -3.19 13.88 -4.42
C GLY A 195 -3.50 15.16 -3.66
N SER A 196 -3.33 15.12 -2.34
CA SER A 196 -3.42 16.30 -1.47
C SER A 196 -2.63 16.09 -0.19
N ILE A 197 -2.57 17.12 0.64
CA ILE A 197 -2.09 17.00 2.02
C ILE A 197 -3.30 17.24 2.92
N ARG A 198 -3.69 16.24 3.70
CA ARG A 198 -4.76 16.31 4.70
C ARG A 198 -4.32 15.61 5.98
N HIS A 199 -4.68 16.16 7.13
CA HIS A 199 -4.32 15.61 8.45
C HIS A 199 -2.81 15.30 8.58
N LYS A 200 -1.96 16.15 8.01
CA LYS A 200 -0.48 16.02 7.96
C LYS A 200 0.04 14.81 7.18
N ILE A 201 -0.83 14.08 6.49
CA ILE A 201 -0.47 12.99 5.59
C ILE A 201 -0.51 13.51 4.15
N GLN A 202 0.52 13.19 3.37
CA GLN A 202 0.59 13.49 1.95
C GLN A 202 0.13 12.29 1.13
N SER A 203 -0.82 12.51 0.22
CA SER A 203 -1.11 11.59 -0.87
C SER A 203 -0.58 12.14 -2.20
N SER A 204 -0.27 11.23 -3.11
CA SER A 204 0.28 11.59 -4.42
C SER A 204 -0.80 11.57 -5.50
N ASP A 205 -0.63 12.42 -6.52
CA ASP A 205 -1.33 12.26 -7.79
C ASP A 205 -1.00 10.90 -8.41
N TYR A 206 -1.93 10.33 -9.16
CA TYR A 206 -1.71 9.08 -9.89
C TYR A 206 -2.51 9.04 -11.18
N GLY A 207 -1.98 8.33 -12.18
CA GLY A 207 -2.63 8.16 -13.48
C GLY A 207 -3.76 7.14 -13.45
N LYS A 208 -4.05 6.55 -14.61
CA LYS A 208 -5.06 5.49 -14.72
C LYS A 208 -4.68 4.31 -13.82
N TYR A 209 -5.66 3.80 -13.08
CA TYR A 209 -5.51 2.57 -12.31
C TYR A 209 -6.80 1.74 -12.39
N GLU A 210 -6.69 0.42 -12.23
CA GLU A 210 -7.80 -0.51 -12.54
C GLU A 210 -8.81 -0.67 -11.40
N GLY A 211 -8.42 -0.40 -10.15
CA GLY A 211 -9.29 -0.44 -8.98
C GLY A 211 -9.17 0.79 -8.09
N SER A 212 -10.27 1.17 -7.45
CA SER A 212 -10.30 2.25 -6.47
C SER A 212 -10.99 1.80 -5.19
N PHE A 213 -10.88 2.60 -4.14
CA PHE A 213 -11.80 2.55 -3.01
C PHE A 213 -12.13 3.93 -2.48
N ARG A 214 -13.25 4.02 -1.77
CA ARG A 214 -13.62 5.15 -0.93
C ARG A 214 -13.79 4.70 0.51
N LEU A 215 -13.77 5.68 1.40
CA LEU A 215 -13.99 5.45 2.82
C LEU A 215 -15.23 6.22 3.30
N ALA A 216 -15.89 5.65 4.29
CA ALA A 216 -17.00 6.26 5.00
C ALA A 216 -16.87 5.96 6.51
N PRO A 217 -17.51 6.77 7.38
CA PRO A 217 -17.74 6.34 8.74
C PRO A 217 -18.43 4.97 8.76
N PRO A 218 -18.14 4.09 9.73
CA PRO A 218 -18.87 2.83 9.88
C PRO A 218 -20.36 3.11 9.99
N THR A 219 -21.16 2.59 9.06
CA THR A 219 -22.63 2.68 9.15
C THR A 219 -23.12 1.82 10.30
N GLN A 220 -24.01 2.40 11.12
CA GLN A 220 -24.72 1.72 12.20
C GLN A 220 -25.70 0.69 11.65
#